data_AF-A0A1V6GDW0-F1
#
_entry.id   AF-A0A1V6GDW0-F1
#
_cell.length_a   1.000
_cell.length_b   1.000
_cell.length_c   1.000
_cell.angle_alpha   90.00
_cell.angle_beta   90.00
_cell.angle_gamma   90.00
#
_symmetry.space_group_name_H-M   'P 1'
#
loop_
_entity.id
_entity.type
_entity.pdbx_description
1 polymer ?
#
loop_
_entity_poly.entity_id
_entity_poly.type
_entity_poly.pdbx_seq_one_letter_code
_entity_poly.pdbx_strand_id
1 'polypeptide(L)'
;MSLFDKFFGRNKASKEIAACEGALEKRPNDTMILKKLGDLYLKAENFKNASDVYVRLGEIYSDKGFYPKAIALYKQAIKINPTWEGPYEKLAELYQVQGFSREAATQYVKLSEILEQSGDSVEATMYMQKAAELDPAINQVSRKVHSFKVKEKAMTEPVPKTAPKPEVERTDFYDLTKELDTQLEKELEEFSIDETYDDTVDTTGVESVFKAIQENAAQEVKDDPLFQYNMGLAYRETGLLDEAIDAFRKVVGTGEKLYDAFVMLGITYRERGLFHESLDSLRQAVSLEEASTDMKVGILYEIAQTYKALGDNSNALSIFREIQKDHKDFKDVELEIVRLAGGG
;
A
#
# COMPACT_ATOMS: atom_id res chain seq x y z
N MET A 1 -8.78 28.36 -22.51
CA MET A 1 -8.35 29.17 -21.36
C MET A 1 -7.44 30.29 -21.84
N SER A 2 -7.67 31.52 -21.36
CA SER A 2 -6.90 32.71 -21.72
C SER A 2 -5.49 32.67 -21.11
N LEU A 3 -4.50 33.27 -21.77
CA LEU A 3 -3.15 33.50 -21.23
C LEU A 3 -3.17 34.17 -19.84
N PHE A 4 -4.21 34.96 -19.57
CA PHE A 4 -4.44 35.63 -18.29
C PHE A 4 -4.78 34.65 -17.14
N ASP A 5 -5.63 33.65 -17.39
CA ASP A 5 -6.00 32.63 -16.39
C ASP A 5 -4.80 31.75 -16.03
N LYS A 6 -3.97 31.42 -17.04
CA LYS A 6 -2.76 30.61 -16.86
C LYS A 6 -1.70 31.32 -16.00
N PHE A 7 -1.62 32.64 -16.07
CA PHE A 7 -0.65 33.44 -15.31
C PHE A 7 -1.07 33.65 -13.85
N PHE A 8 -2.35 33.95 -13.59
CA PHE A 8 -2.88 34.06 -12.23
C PHE A 8 -2.94 32.72 -11.50
N GLY A 9 -3.29 31.64 -12.21
CA GLY A 9 -3.29 30.28 -11.66
C GLY A 9 -1.91 29.80 -11.18
N ARG A 10 -0.85 30.07 -11.95
CA ARG A 10 0.54 29.75 -11.56
C ARG A 10 1.00 30.49 -10.31
N ASN A 11 0.60 31.75 -10.15
CA ASN A 11 0.97 32.58 -8.99
C ASN A 11 0.21 32.20 -7.70
N LYS A 12 -0.98 31.59 -7.83
CA LYS A 12 -1.72 31.04 -6.69
C LYS A 12 -1.15 29.67 -6.27
N ALA A 13 -0.89 28.79 -7.25
CA ALA A 13 -0.29 27.48 -7.00
C ALA A 13 1.06 27.58 -6.27
N SER A 14 1.92 28.53 -6.65
CA SER A 14 3.22 28.73 -5.98
C SER A 14 3.11 29.12 -4.50
N LYS A 15 2.11 29.94 -4.13
CA LYS A 15 1.85 30.30 -2.73
C LYS A 15 1.32 29.14 -1.91
N GLU A 16 0.43 28.34 -2.49
CA GLU A 16 -0.13 27.15 -1.83
C GLU A 16 0.93 26.07 -1.61
N ILE A 17 1.83 25.87 -2.57
CA ILE A 17 3.01 24.99 -2.44
C ILE A 17 3.87 25.45 -1.27
N ALA A 18 4.28 26.72 -1.24
CA ALA A 18 5.12 27.27 -0.16
C ALA A 18 4.46 27.15 1.23
N ALA A 19 3.14 27.32 1.31
CA ALA A 19 2.39 27.14 2.56
C ALA A 19 2.39 25.68 3.02
N CYS A 20 2.25 24.71 2.10
CA CYS A 20 2.33 23.29 2.41
C CYS A 20 3.75 22.89 2.84
N GLU A 21 4.78 23.34 2.12
CA GLU A 21 6.19 23.13 2.47
C GLU A 21 6.49 23.63 3.88
N GLY A 22 6.13 24.88 4.21
CA GLY A 22 6.33 25.45 5.55
C GLY A 22 5.51 24.77 6.65
N ALA A 23 4.36 24.16 6.31
CA ALA A 23 3.60 23.36 7.26
C ALA A 23 4.27 22.00 7.54
N LEU A 24 4.90 21.41 6.52
CA LEU A 24 5.65 20.15 6.64
C LEU A 24 6.96 20.30 7.40
N GLU A 25 7.57 21.49 7.45
CA GLU A 25 8.71 21.75 8.34
C GLU A 25 8.35 21.50 9.82
N LYS A 26 7.10 21.79 10.20
CA LYS A 26 6.61 21.57 11.58
C LYS A 26 5.99 20.19 11.77
N ARG A 27 5.39 19.63 10.72
CA ARG A 27 4.68 18.34 10.75
C ARG A 27 5.14 17.47 9.58
N PRO A 28 6.36 16.89 9.65
CA PRO A 28 6.98 16.23 8.51
C PRO A 28 6.22 14.99 8.02
N ASN A 29 5.44 14.32 8.87
CA ASN A 29 4.73 13.10 8.49
C ASN A 29 3.20 13.31 8.37
N ASP A 30 2.74 14.56 8.20
CA ASP A 30 1.33 14.86 8.01
C ASP A 30 0.88 14.42 6.60
N THR A 31 0.24 13.26 6.53
CA THR A 31 -0.18 12.62 5.29
C THR A 31 -1.18 13.45 4.49
N MET A 32 -2.00 14.30 5.14
CA MET A 32 -2.96 15.15 4.44
C MET A 32 -2.25 16.28 3.71
N ILE A 33 -1.24 16.88 4.34
CA ILE A 33 -0.45 17.97 3.74
C ILE A 33 0.46 17.42 2.64
N LEU A 34 1.06 16.25 2.84
CA LEU A 34 1.85 15.58 1.81
C LEU A 34 1.02 15.27 0.57
N LYS A 35 -0.18 14.68 0.73
CA LYS A 35 -1.08 14.44 -0.42
C LYS A 35 -1.36 15.74 -1.17
N LYS A 36 -1.79 16.79 -0.45
CA LYS A 36 -2.08 18.09 -1.05
C LYS A 36 -0.87 18.68 -1.77
N LEU A 37 0.32 18.57 -1.21
CA LEU A 37 1.55 19.08 -1.81
C LEU A 37 1.90 18.32 -3.11
N GLY A 38 1.77 16.99 -3.12
CA GLY A 38 1.95 16.17 -4.31
C GLY A 38 1.02 16.60 -5.44
N ASP A 39 -0.28 16.76 -5.14
CA ASP A 39 -1.30 17.20 -6.10
C ASP A 39 -1.00 18.61 -6.65
N LEU A 40 -0.50 19.52 -5.80
CA LEU A 40 -0.11 20.86 -6.21
C LEU A 40 1.12 20.86 -7.12
N TYR A 41 2.13 20.03 -6.83
CA TYR A 41 3.27 19.87 -7.72
C TYR A 41 2.89 19.27 -9.07
N LEU A 42 1.96 18.32 -9.11
CA LEU A 42 1.41 17.79 -10.36
C LEU A 42 0.73 18.88 -11.19
N LYS A 43 -0.15 19.66 -10.57
CA LYS A 43 -0.82 20.79 -11.23
C LYS A 43 0.16 21.85 -11.74
N ALA A 44 1.30 21.98 -11.07
CA ALA A 44 2.38 22.88 -11.46
C ALA A 44 3.36 22.27 -12.49
N GLU A 45 3.11 21.04 -12.98
CA GLU A 45 4.00 20.28 -13.89
C GLU A 45 5.40 20.05 -13.30
N ASN A 46 5.54 20.09 -11.98
CA ASN A 46 6.78 19.78 -11.27
C ASN A 46 6.81 18.28 -10.91
N PHE A 47 6.98 17.46 -11.93
CA PHE A 47 6.87 15.99 -11.83
C PHE A 47 7.91 15.38 -10.89
N LYS A 48 9.11 15.96 -10.82
CA LYS A 48 10.16 15.50 -9.90
C LYS A 48 9.70 15.62 -8.45
N ASN A 49 9.32 16.82 -8.02
CA ASN A 49 8.90 17.04 -6.63
C ASN A 49 7.58 16.33 -6.32
N ALA A 50 6.66 16.22 -7.29
CA ALA A 50 5.45 15.42 -7.12
C ALA A 50 5.79 13.96 -6.82
N SER A 51 6.65 13.35 -7.64
CA SER A 51 7.11 11.97 -7.44
C SER A 51 7.76 11.78 -6.06
N ASP A 52 8.66 12.67 -5.66
CA ASP A 52 9.32 12.60 -4.34
C ASP A 52 8.31 12.65 -3.17
N VAL A 53 7.27 13.48 -3.29
CA VAL A 53 6.23 13.59 -2.26
C VAL A 53 5.39 12.32 -2.19
N TYR A 54 5.03 11.71 -3.32
CA TYR A 54 4.29 10.44 -3.32
C TYR A 54 5.13 9.27 -2.80
N VAL A 55 6.44 9.23 -3.09
CA VAL A 55 7.36 8.27 -2.45
C VAL A 55 7.34 8.44 -0.95
N ARG A 56 7.53 9.66 -0.44
CA ARG A 56 7.55 9.93 0.99
C ARG A 56 6.21 9.60 1.67
N LEU A 57 5.09 9.82 0.99
CA LEU A 57 3.78 9.40 1.46
C LEU A 57 3.68 7.86 1.51
N GLY A 58 4.21 7.17 0.49
CA GLY A 58 4.29 5.72 0.42
C GLY A 58 5.12 5.13 1.56
N GLU A 59 6.26 5.73 1.88
CA GLU A 59 7.12 5.33 3.00
C GLU A 59 6.36 5.41 4.34
N ILE A 60 5.63 6.51 4.59
CA ILE A 60 4.82 6.65 5.81
C ILE A 60 3.75 5.54 5.91
N TYR A 61 3.13 5.16 4.79
CA TYR A 61 2.18 4.05 4.79
C TYR A 61 2.86 2.69 4.94
N SER A 62 4.04 2.51 4.35
CA SER A 62 4.86 1.31 4.51
C SER A 62 5.28 1.10 5.97
N ASP A 63 5.75 2.14 6.64
CA ASP A 63 6.18 2.10 8.05
C ASP A 63 5.02 1.76 9.01
N LYS A 64 3.80 2.14 8.62
CA LYS A 64 2.57 1.78 9.35
C LYS A 64 2.05 0.38 9.02
N GLY A 65 2.72 -0.36 8.13
CA GLY A 65 2.29 -1.69 7.67
C GLY A 65 1.20 -1.66 6.59
N PHE A 66 0.84 -0.49 6.06
CA PHE A 66 -0.17 -0.33 5.02
C PHE A 66 0.43 -0.54 3.62
N TYR A 67 0.93 -1.75 3.39
CA TYR A 67 1.69 -2.10 2.19
C TYR A 67 0.94 -1.92 0.87
N PRO A 68 -0.36 -2.26 0.73
CA PRO A 68 -1.10 -2.00 -0.51
C PRO A 68 -1.14 -0.52 -0.88
N LYS A 69 -1.33 0.36 0.12
CA LYS A 69 -1.39 1.81 -0.09
C LYS A 69 -0.02 2.38 -0.43
N ALA A 70 1.03 1.88 0.21
CA ALA A 70 2.41 2.23 -0.14
C ALA A 70 2.76 1.82 -1.58
N ILE A 71 2.41 0.59 -1.99
CA ILE A 71 2.58 0.10 -3.36
C ILE A 71 1.90 1.03 -4.37
N ALA A 72 0.64 1.42 -4.12
CA ALA A 72 -0.10 2.31 -5.01
C ALA A 72 0.58 3.68 -5.16
N LEU A 73 1.08 4.25 -4.06
CA LEU A 73 1.78 5.53 -4.06
C LEU A 73 3.14 5.47 -4.77
N TYR A 74 3.88 4.38 -4.61
CA TYR A 74 5.12 4.17 -5.37
C TYR A 74 4.85 4.02 -6.87
N LYS A 75 3.82 3.27 -7.25
CA LYS A 75 3.40 3.15 -8.67
C LYS A 75 2.95 4.49 -9.24
N GLN A 76 2.22 5.29 -8.47
CA GLN A 76 1.85 6.64 -8.87
C GLN A 76 3.09 7.50 -9.10
N ALA A 77 4.08 7.46 -8.20
CA ALA A 77 5.35 8.17 -8.36
C ALA A 77 6.10 7.73 -9.64
N ILE A 78 6.16 6.42 -9.92
CA ILE A 78 6.73 5.86 -11.17
C ILE A 78 5.99 6.42 -12.39
N LYS A 79 4.66 6.42 -12.38
CA LYS A 79 3.86 6.91 -13.51
C LYS A 79 4.09 8.39 -13.79
N ILE A 80 4.23 9.19 -12.73
CA ILE A 80 4.50 10.63 -12.84
C ILE A 80 5.88 10.88 -13.44
N ASN A 81 6.88 10.10 -13.02
CA ASN A 81 8.25 10.23 -13.51
C ASN A 81 8.90 8.85 -13.69
N PRO A 82 8.72 8.21 -14.88
CA PRO A 82 9.17 6.84 -15.12
C PRO A 82 10.69 6.64 -15.08
N THR A 83 11.46 7.71 -15.22
CA THR A 83 12.93 7.69 -15.17
C THR A 83 13.46 8.00 -13.77
N TRP A 84 12.60 8.16 -12.77
CA TRP A 84 13.02 8.42 -11.40
C TRP A 84 13.30 7.13 -10.65
N GLU A 85 14.48 7.01 -10.08
CA GLU A 85 15.01 5.77 -9.51
C GLU A 85 14.33 5.37 -8.19
N GLY A 86 14.17 6.34 -7.26
CA GLY A 86 13.72 6.09 -5.89
C GLY A 86 12.42 5.28 -5.73
N PRO A 87 11.34 5.57 -6.49
CA PRO A 87 10.11 4.80 -6.45
C PRO A 87 10.29 3.30 -6.76
N TYR A 88 11.14 2.94 -7.71
CA TYR A 88 11.39 1.54 -8.07
C TYR A 88 12.12 0.81 -6.95
N GLU A 89 13.12 1.45 -6.34
CA GLU A 89 13.85 0.89 -5.20
C GLU A 89 12.89 0.62 -4.04
N LYS A 90 12.08 1.61 -3.66
CA LYS A 90 11.13 1.50 -2.53
C LYS A 90 10.06 0.45 -2.78
N LEU A 91 9.57 0.35 -4.02
CA LEU A 91 8.62 -0.68 -4.39
C LEU A 91 9.26 -2.08 -4.34
N ALA A 92 10.51 -2.22 -4.80
CA ALA A 92 11.24 -3.48 -4.75
C ALA A 92 11.49 -3.95 -3.31
N GLU A 93 11.99 -3.07 -2.45
CA GLU A 93 12.20 -3.33 -1.02
C GLU A 93 10.90 -3.76 -0.34
N LEU A 94 9.81 -3.07 -0.65
CA LEU A 94 8.52 -3.38 -0.06
C LEU A 94 8.00 -4.75 -0.53
N TYR A 95 8.15 -5.08 -1.81
CA TYR A 95 7.83 -6.41 -2.31
C TYR A 95 8.70 -7.50 -1.66
N GLN A 96 9.99 -7.26 -1.39
CA GLN A 96 10.82 -8.21 -0.65
C GLN A 96 10.31 -8.45 0.77
N VAL A 97 9.96 -7.39 1.50
CA VAL A 97 9.40 -7.49 2.86
C VAL A 97 8.12 -8.32 2.87
N GLN A 98 7.32 -8.24 1.81
CA GLN A 98 6.11 -9.04 1.63
C GLN A 98 6.36 -10.46 1.09
N GLY A 99 7.60 -10.82 0.73
CA GLY A 99 7.92 -12.12 0.14
C GLY A 99 7.67 -12.25 -1.37
N PHE A 100 7.30 -11.15 -2.04
CA PHE A 100 7.08 -11.08 -3.49
C PHE A 100 8.40 -10.95 -4.25
N SER A 101 9.22 -12.01 -4.23
CA SER A 101 10.60 -11.98 -4.74
C SER A 101 10.68 -11.71 -6.26
N ARG A 102 9.74 -12.21 -7.07
CA ARG A 102 9.75 -12.01 -8.53
C ARG A 102 9.38 -10.57 -8.91
N GLU A 103 8.40 -10.01 -8.24
CA GLU A 103 7.94 -8.64 -8.40
C GLU A 103 9.04 -7.66 -7.98
N ALA A 104 9.69 -7.92 -6.84
CA ALA A 104 10.87 -7.19 -6.40
C ALA A 104 12.00 -7.24 -7.44
N ALA A 105 12.28 -8.43 -7.98
CA ALA A 105 13.31 -8.61 -9.00
C ALA A 105 13.00 -7.80 -10.27
N THR A 106 11.72 -7.74 -10.68
CA THR A 106 11.28 -6.96 -11.84
C THR A 106 11.52 -5.47 -11.63
N GLN A 107 11.23 -4.94 -10.45
CA GLN A 107 11.50 -3.53 -10.14
C GLN A 107 12.99 -3.22 -10.12
N TYR A 108 13.83 -4.12 -9.58
CA TYR A 108 15.28 -3.94 -9.63
C TYR A 108 15.87 -4.02 -11.04
N VAL A 109 15.31 -4.85 -11.93
CA VAL A 109 15.69 -4.83 -13.36
C VAL A 109 15.36 -3.48 -13.98
N LYS A 110 14.16 -2.94 -13.75
CA LYS A 110 13.76 -1.62 -14.26
C LYS A 110 14.67 -0.51 -13.76
N LEU A 111 14.98 -0.51 -12.46
CA LEU A 111 15.92 0.42 -11.86
C LEU A 111 17.32 0.31 -12.47
N SER A 112 17.82 -0.91 -12.68
CA SER A 112 19.09 -1.14 -13.36
C SER A 112 19.10 -0.60 -14.80
N GLU A 113 18.01 -0.75 -15.55
CA GLU A 113 17.90 -0.22 -16.92
C GLU A 113 17.95 1.32 -16.93
N ILE A 114 17.31 1.97 -15.96
CA ILE A 114 17.34 3.43 -15.80
C ILE A 114 18.75 3.92 -15.49
N LEU A 115 19.44 3.27 -14.54
CA LEU A 115 20.81 3.61 -14.15
C LEU A 115 21.83 3.34 -15.27
N GLU A 116 21.63 2.30 -16.08
CA GLU A 116 22.49 2.06 -17.25
C GLU A 116 22.32 3.19 -18.28
N GLN A 117 21.10 3.71 -18.46
CA GLN A 117 20.82 4.85 -19.34
C GLN A 117 21.38 6.17 -18.81
N SER A 118 21.44 6.37 -17.48
CA SER A 118 22.06 7.56 -16.86
C SER A 118 23.61 7.52 -16.92
N GLY A 119 24.20 6.33 -17.12
CA GLY A 119 25.64 6.11 -17.15
C GLY A 119 26.22 5.55 -15.86
N ASP A 120 25.38 5.27 -14.86
CA ASP A 120 25.75 4.77 -13.54
C ASP A 120 25.90 3.23 -13.53
N SER A 121 26.84 2.75 -14.36
CA SER A 121 27.03 1.31 -14.66
C SER A 121 27.32 0.45 -13.41
N VAL A 122 27.90 1.03 -12.35
CA VAL A 122 28.20 0.31 -11.11
C VAL A 122 26.92 0.00 -10.33
N GLU A 123 26.05 0.99 -10.13
CA GLU A 123 24.78 0.79 -9.41
C GLU A 123 23.81 -0.06 -10.23
N ALA A 124 23.77 0.13 -11.55
CA ALA A 124 23.01 -0.74 -12.44
C ALA A 124 23.39 -2.22 -12.23
N THR A 125 24.70 -2.52 -12.20
CA THR A 125 25.20 -3.89 -11.98
C THR A 125 24.77 -4.43 -10.61
N MET A 126 24.81 -3.60 -9.56
CA MET A 126 24.39 -3.98 -8.22
C MET A 126 22.89 -4.36 -8.19
N TYR A 127 22.01 -3.55 -8.76
CA TYR A 127 20.57 -3.85 -8.77
C TYR A 127 20.23 -5.03 -9.68
N MET A 128 20.93 -5.20 -10.79
CA MET A 128 20.81 -6.41 -11.62
C MET A 128 21.21 -7.67 -10.84
N GLN A 129 22.24 -7.59 -9.99
CA GLN A 129 22.62 -8.70 -9.12
C GLN A 129 21.54 -8.98 -8.05
N LYS A 130 21.01 -7.94 -7.40
CA LYS A 130 19.88 -8.09 -6.44
C LYS A 130 18.68 -8.78 -7.11
N ALA A 131 18.33 -8.38 -8.34
CA ALA A 131 17.25 -9.03 -9.08
C ALA A 131 17.53 -10.52 -9.33
N ALA A 132 18.75 -10.86 -9.72
CA ALA A 132 19.16 -12.22 -10.03
C ALA A 132 19.26 -13.15 -8.80
N GLU A 133 19.49 -12.59 -7.61
CA GLU A 133 19.44 -13.31 -6.33
C GLU A 133 18.00 -13.67 -5.94
N LEU A 134 17.05 -12.76 -6.21
CA LEU A 134 15.63 -12.95 -5.91
C LEU A 134 14.92 -13.85 -6.91
N ASP A 135 15.29 -13.77 -8.20
CA ASP A 135 14.81 -14.66 -9.24
C ASP A 135 15.97 -15.20 -10.08
N PRO A 136 16.46 -16.41 -9.75
CA PRO A 136 17.53 -17.06 -10.49
C PRO A 136 17.20 -17.34 -11.98
N ALA A 137 15.93 -17.27 -12.41
CA ALA A 137 15.58 -17.39 -13.82
C ALA A 137 16.10 -16.19 -14.64
N ILE A 138 16.22 -15.00 -14.02
CA ILE A 138 16.78 -13.80 -14.64
C ILE A 138 18.24 -14.04 -15.06
N ASN A 139 19.00 -14.84 -14.31
CA ASN A 139 20.38 -15.20 -14.64
C ASN A 139 20.53 -15.99 -15.96
N GLN A 140 19.54 -16.78 -16.37
CA GLN A 140 19.62 -17.54 -17.62
C GLN A 140 19.54 -16.64 -18.87
N VAL A 141 18.81 -15.52 -18.76
CA VAL A 141 18.68 -14.52 -19.83
C VAL A 141 19.92 -13.63 -19.87
N SER A 142 20.38 -13.14 -18.71
CA SER A 142 21.55 -12.26 -18.60
C SER A 142 22.87 -12.93 -19.01
N ARG A 143 23.04 -14.24 -18.74
CA ARG A 143 24.20 -15.01 -19.24
C ARG A 143 24.21 -15.16 -20.75
N LYS A 144 23.04 -15.32 -21.40
CA LYS A 144 22.97 -15.37 -22.87
C LYS A 144 23.39 -14.04 -23.48
N VAL A 145 22.89 -12.92 -22.95
CA VAL A 145 23.24 -11.55 -23.42
C VAL A 145 24.72 -11.23 -23.21
N HIS A 146 25.30 -11.58 -22.05
CA HIS A 146 26.73 -11.41 -21.79
C HIS A 146 27.59 -12.34 -22.66
N SER A 147 27.17 -13.59 -22.90
CA SER A 147 27.89 -14.51 -23.80
C SER A 147 27.87 -14.07 -25.26
N PHE A 148 26.83 -13.34 -25.69
CA PHE A 148 26.75 -12.71 -27.00
C PHE A 148 27.68 -11.49 -27.10
N LYS A 149 27.67 -10.58 -26.11
CA LYS A 149 28.58 -9.42 -26.06
C LYS A 149 30.07 -9.81 -25.97
N VAL A 150 30.40 -10.91 -25.28
CA VAL A 150 31.78 -11.42 -25.18
C VAL A 150 32.26 -12.04 -26.50
N LYS A 151 31.35 -12.66 -27.29
CA LYS A 151 31.69 -13.18 -28.62
C LYS A 151 31.82 -12.08 -29.68
N GLU A 152 31.06 -10.97 -29.58
CA GLU A 152 31.19 -9.82 -30.49
C GLU A 152 32.54 -9.11 -30.40
N LYS A 153 33.23 -9.16 -29.25
CA LYS A 153 34.53 -8.49 -29.06
C LYS A 153 35.73 -9.24 -29.64
N ALA A 154 35.54 -10.42 -30.24
CA ALA A 154 36.64 -11.31 -30.66
C ALA A 154 36.75 -11.58 -32.17
N MET A 155 35.92 -10.99 -33.04
CA MET A 155 36.03 -11.22 -34.49
C MET A 155 35.85 -9.91 -35.28
N THR A 156 36.96 -9.27 -35.60
CA THR A 156 37.02 -8.15 -36.54
C THR A 156 37.25 -8.68 -37.96
N GLU A 157 36.18 -8.91 -38.74
CA GLU A 157 36.22 -8.87 -40.20
C GLU A 157 34.90 -8.30 -40.76
N PRO A 158 34.90 -7.54 -41.87
CA PRO A 158 33.71 -6.83 -42.33
C PRO A 158 33.04 -7.50 -43.54
N VAL A 159 31.77 -7.93 -43.42
CA VAL A 159 30.85 -8.14 -44.58
C VAL A 159 29.39 -8.27 -44.08
N PRO A 160 28.34 -8.30 -44.94
CA PRO A 160 27.83 -7.36 -45.95
C PRO A 160 26.47 -6.73 -45.52
N LYS A 161 26.03 -5.67 -46.22
CA LYS A 161 24.65 -5.17 -46.12
C LYS A 161 23.68 -6.14 -46.80
N THR A 162 22.52 -6.36 -46.17
CA THR A 162 21.29 -7.06 -46.61
C THR A 162 21.12 -8.53 -46.18
N ALA A 163 20.35 -8.71 -45.10
CA ALA A 163 19.47 -9.85 -44.80
C ALA A 163 18.46 -9.41 -43.71
N PRO A 164 17.22 -9.94 -43.69
CA PRO A 164 16.12 -9.36 -42.91
C PRO A 164 16.34 -9.56 -41.40
N LYS A 165 15.86 -8.59 -40.61
CA LYS A 165 15.81 -8.71 -39.15
C LYS A 165 15.09 -10.01 -38.79
N PRO A 166 15.64 -10.86 -37.92
CA PRO A 166 14.85 -11.95 -37.36
C PRO A 166 13.70 -11.32 -36.58
N GLU A 167 12.46 -11.65 -36.98
CA GLU A 167 11.29 -11.46 -36.13
C GLU A 167 11.52 -12.32 -34.88
N VAL A 168 11.94 -11.65 -33.81
CA VAL A 168 11.90 -12.23 -32.48
C VAL A 168 10.42 -12.19 -32.10
N GLU A 169 9.77 -13.36 -32.16
CA GLU A 169 8.50 -13.55 -31.47
C GLU A 169 8.71 -13.12 -30.02
N ARG A 170 8.01 -12.04 -29.63
CA ARG A 170 7.85 -11.65 -28.24
C ARG A 170 7.29 -12.88 -27.53
N THR A 171 8.08 -13.48 -26.65
CA THR A 171 7.51 -14.32 -25.60
C THR A 171 6.72 -13.38 -24.72
N ASP A 172 5.40 -13.38 -24.88
CA ASP A 172 4.46 -12.74 -24.00
C ASP A 172 4.55 -13.41 -22.62
N PHE A 173 5.53 -12.99 -21.83
CA PHE A 173 5.43 -13.13 -20.38
C PHE A 173 4.30 -12.22 -19.96
N TYR A 174 3.30 -12.80 -19.29
CA TYR A 174 2.10 -12.12 -18.80
C TYR A 174 2.52 -10.89 -17.99
N ASP A 175 2.45 -9.73 -18.63
CA ASP A 175 2.92 -8.44 -18.10
C ASP A 175 1.81 -7.83 -17.26
N LEU A 176 1.70 -8.33 -16.02
CA LEU A 176 0.76 -7.88 -14.99
C LEU A 176 0.88 -6.37 -14.73
N THR A 177 2.08 -5.82 -14.95
CA THR A 177 2.38 -4.39 -14.88
C THR A 177 1.66 -3.62 -15.97
N LYS A 178 1.64 -4.12 -17.20
CA LYS A 178 0.94 -3.46 -18.31
C LYS A 178 -0.58 -3.42 -18.12
N GLU A 179 -1.19 -4.46 -17.54
CA GLU A 179 -2.63 -4.47 -17.24
C GLU A 179 -2.96 -3.48 -16.12
N LEU A 180 -2.15 -3.45 -15.05
CA LEU A 180 -2.27 -2.49 -13.96
C LEU A 180 -2.03 -1.06 -14.43
N ASP A 181 -1.05 -0.85 -15.30
CA ASP A 181 -0.72 0.46 -15.87
C ASP A 181 -1.84 0.94 -16.80
N THR A 182 -2.43 0.05 -17.61
CA THR A 182 -3.55 0.38 -18.52
C THR A 182 -4.83 0.70 -17.74
N GLN A 183 -5.09 0.00 -16.63
CA GLN A 183 -6.24 0.28 -15.75
C GLN A 183 -6.02 1.56 -14.94
N LEU A 184 -4.82 1.77 -14.40
CA LEU A 184 -4.43 3.02 -13.75
C LEU A 184 -4.40 4.19 -14.75
N GLU A 185 -4.19 3.96 -16.05
CA GLU A 185 -4.36 4.94 -17.13
C GLU A 185 -5.82 5.30 -17.37
N LYS A 186 -6.73 4.33 -17.42
CA LYS A 186 -8.17 4.61 -17.51
C LYS A 186 -8.72 5.37 -16.30
N GLU A 187 -8.32 4.98 -15.10
CA GLU A 187 -8.74 5.66 -13.86
C GLU A 187 -8.16 7.08 -13.75
N LEU A 188 -6.96 7.31 -14.31
CA LEU A 188 -6.35 8.64 -14.34
C LEU A 188 -6.94 9.56 -15.42
N GLU A 189 -7.51 9.02 -16.51
CA GLU A 189 -8.32 9.80 -17.45
C GLU A 189 -9.69 10.20 -16.86
N GLU A 190 -10.28 9.40 -15.97
CA GLU A 190 -11.49 9.76 -15.22
C GLU A 190 -11.22 10.76 -14.07
N PHE A 191 -9.97 10.89 -13.62
CA PHE A 191 -9.57 11.82 -12.55
C PHE A 191 -9.41 13.28 -12.97
N SER A 192 -9.81 13.66 -14.19
CA SER A 192 -10.01 15.07 -14.55
C SER A 192 -11.26 15.61 -13.86
N ILE A 193 -11.13 15.97 -12.58
CA ILE A 193 -12.25 16.48 -11.78
C ILE A 193 -12.64 17.88 -12.27
N ASP A 194 -13.81 17.92 -12.90
CA ASP A 194 -14.66 19.10 -13.08
C ASP A 194 -15.14 19.58 -11.70
N GLU A 195 -15.11 20.89 -11.49
CA GLU A 195 -15.55 21.54 -10.25
C GLU A 195 -17.07 21.55 -10.21
N THR A 196 -17.73 20.46 -9.81
CA THR A 196 -19.07 20.49 -9.17
C THR A 196 -19.59 19.09 -8.83
N TYR A 197 -20.30 19.02 -7.69
CA TYR A 197 -21.33 18.04 -7.33
C TYR A 197 -20.94 16.72 -6.61
N ASP A 198 -21.25 16.75 -5.32
CA ASP A 198 -22.14 15.84 -4.57
C ASP A 198 -21.63 14.50 -4.03
N ASP A 199 -21.86 14.35 -2.73
CA ASP A 199 -21.63 13.15 -1.92
C ASP A 199 -22.54 12.03 -2.45
N THR A 200 -21.98 11.01 -3.11
CA THR A 200 -22.47 9.59 -3.11
C THR A 200 -21.80 8.68 -4.16
N VAL A 201 -20.84 9.13 -4.95
CA VAL A 201 -20.16 8.25 -5.92
C VAL A 201 -18.71 8.02 -5.49
N ASP A 202 -18.29 6.75 -5.50
CA ASP A 202 -16.93 6.30 -5.19
C ASP A 202 -15.90 7.08 -6.03
N THR A 203 -15.16 7.96 -5.35
CA THR A 203 -14.16 8.85 -5.96
C THR A 203 -12.73 8.39 -5.69
N THR A 204 -12.53 7.17 -5.17
CA THR A 204 -11.22 6.78 -4.65
C THR A 204 -10.44 5.81 -5.52
N GLY A 205 -11.09 5.06 -6.42
CA GLY A 205 -10.41 3.99 -7.19
C GLY A 205 -9.79 2.92 -6.29
N VAL A 206 -10.21 2.86 -5.02
CA VAL A 206 -9.59 2.01 -4.01
C VAL A 206 -10.08 0.57 -4.16
N GLU A 207 -11.38 0.39 -4.42
CA GLU A 207 -11.97 -0.93 -4.64
C GLU A 207 -11.41 -1.60 -5.90
N SER A 208 -11.20 -0.83 -6.98
CA SER A 208 -10.60 -1.33 -8.21
C SER A 208 -9.14 -1.71 -8.04
N VAL A 209 -8.35 -0.94 -7.27
CA VAL A 209 -6.96 -1.31 -6.92
C VAL A 209 -6.93 -2.61 -6.11
N PHE A 210 -7.81 -2.78 -5.13
CA PHE A 210 -7.87 -4.01 -4.35
C PHE A 210 -8.31 -5.21 -5.18
N LYS A 211 -9.29 -5.02 -6.06
CA LYS A 211 -9.73 -6.05 -7.00
C LYS A 211 -8.61 -6.44 -7.95
N ALA A 212 -7.85 -5.46 -8.47
CA ALA A 212 -6.71 -5.72 -9.34
C ALA A 212 -5.59 -6.47 -8.58
N ILE A 213 -5.30 -6.10 -7.33
CA ILE A 213 -4.34 -6.83 -6.47
C ILE A 213 -4.81 -8.27 -6.27
N GLN A 214 -6.11 -8.47 -5.99
CA GLN A 214 -6.68 -9.81 -5.89
C GLN A 214 -6.55 -10.53 -7.22
N GLU A 215 -7.16 -10.09 -8.32
CA GLU A 215 -7.17 -10.80 -9.61
C GLU A 215 -5.77 -11.24 -10.06
N ASN A 216 -4.78 -10.37 -9.88
CA ASN A 216 -3.41 -10.56 -10.31
C ASN A 216 -2.54 -11.41 -9.37
N ALA A 217 -2.93 -11.56 -8.09
CA ALA A 217 -2.22 -12.46 -7.18
C ALA A 217 -2.38 -13.93 -7.62
N ALA A 218 -1.30 -14.70 -7.51
CA ALA A 218 -1.36 -16.14 -7.72
C ALA A 218 -2.36 -16.78 -6.73
N GLN A 219 -3.00 -17.89 -7.11
CA GLN A 219 -4.02 -18.52 -6.25
C GLN A 219 -3.45 -18.93 -4.88
N GLU A 220 -2.22 -19.43 -4.85
CA GLU A 220 -1.51 -19.75 -3.60
C GLU A 220 -1.33 -18.52 -2.69
N VAL A 221 -1.12 -17.33 -3.26
CA VAL A 221 -1.01 -16.06 -2.53
C VAL A 221 -2.39 -15.58 -2.06
N LYS A 222 -3.44 -15.77 -2.87
CA LYS A 222 -4.82 -15.48 -2.47
C LYS A 222 -5.24 -16.34 -1.28
N ASP A 223 -4.73 -17.56 -1.19
CA ASP A 223 -5.08 -18.49 -0.13
C ASP A 223 -4.15 -18.33 1.11
N ASP A 224 -3.10 -17.51 1.01
CA ASP A 224 -2.20 -17.20 2.13
C ASP A 224 -2.93 -16.39 3.24
N PRO A 225 -2.98 -16.89 4.48
CA PRO A 225 -3.63 -16.21 5.60
C PRO A 225 -3.06 -14.81 5.86
N LEU A 226 -1.75 -14.62 5.67
CA LEU A 226 -1.13 -13.31 5.89
C LEU A 226 -1.58 -12.30 4.83
N PHE A 227 -1.63 -12.70 3.56
CA PHE A 227 -2.17 -11.87 2.49
C PHE A 227 -3.63 -11.47 2.74
N GLN A 228 -4.51 -12.43 3.08
CA GLN A 228 -5.91 -12.13 3.39
C GLN A 228 -6.06 -11.22 4.61
N TYR A 229 -5.24 -11.41 5.64
CA TYR A 229 -5.23 -10.54 6.81
C TYR A 229 -4.85 -9.10 6.46
N ASN A 230 -3.80 -8.92 5.64
CA ASN A 230 -3.35 -7.61 5.19
C ASN A 230 -4.38 -6.92 4.28
N MET A 231 -5.07 -7.68 3.43
CA MET A 231 -6.19 -7.16 2.63
C MET A 231 -7.34 -6.71 3.53
N GLY A 232 -7.70 -7.50 4.55
CA GLY A 232 -8.73 -7.12 5.52
C GLY A 232 -8.42 -5.81 6.25
N LEU A 233 -7.17 -5.62 6.68
CA LEU A 233 -6.74 -4.35 7.28
C LEU A 233 -6.89 -3.19 6.30
N ALA A 234 -6.48 -3.36 5.05
CA ALA A 234 -6.53 -2.31 4.06
C ALA A 234 -7.98 -1.94 3.67
N TYR A 235 -8.86 -2.94 3.55
CA TYR A 235 -10.29 -2.72 3.35
C TYR A 235 -10.93 -1.96 4.52
N ARG A 236 -10.62 -2.32 5.78
CA ARG A 236 -11.18 -1.64 6.95
C ARG A 236 -10.79 -0.17 7.01
N GLU A 237 -9.50 0.13 6.84
CA GLU A 237 -8.99 1.52 6.89
C GLU A 237 -9.51 2.40 5.75
N THR A 238 -9.99 1.78 4.67
CA THR A 238 -10.60 2.49 3.53
C THR A 238 -12.12 2.58 3.65
N GLY A 239 -12.71 2.03 4.71
CA GLY A 239 -14.15 2.03 4.95
C GLY A 239 -14.92 0.95 4.18
N LEU A 240 -14.22 0.09 3.44
CA LEU A 240 -14.75 -1.08 2.76
C LEU A 240 -14.94 -2.21 3.79
N LEU A 241 -15.86 -1.98 4.73
CA LEU A 241 -15.99 -2.80 5.92
C LEU A 241 -16.51 -4.21 5.62
N ASP A 242 -17.34 -4.37 4.59
CA ASP A 242 -17.92 -5.68 4.24
C ASP A 242 -16.84 -6.58 3.60
N GLU A 243 -15.98 -6.02 2.73
CA GLU A 243 -14.82 -6.69 2.14
C GLU A 243 -13.76 -7.04 3.19
N ALA A 244 -13.58 -6.15 4.17
CA ALA A 244 -12.69 -6.40 5.31
C ALA A 244 -13.17 -7.60 6.13
N ILE A 245 -14.46 -7.67 6.43
CA ILE A 245 -15.09 -8.79 7.13
C ILE A 245 -14.86 -10.09 6.37
N ASP A 246 -15.09 -10.10 5.05
CA ASP A 246 -14.90 -11.30 4.23
C ASP A 246 -13.44 -11.74 4.16
N ALA A 247 -12.50 -10.81 4.07
CA ALA A 247 -11.07 -11.11 4.10
C ALA A 247 -10.65 -11.73 5.44
N PHE A 248 -11.06 -11.15 6.58
CA PHE A 248 -10.74 -11.73 7.89
C PHE A 248 -11.43 -13.07 8.14
N ARG A 249 -12.64 -13.30 7.62
CA ARG A 249 -13.30 -14.62 7.67
C ARG A 249 -12.51 -15.70 6.93
N LYS A 250 -11.87 -15.36 5.80
CA LYS A 250 -10.98 -16.29 5.10
C LYS A 250 -9.79 -16.68 5.98
N VAL A 251 -9.19 -15.71 6.69
CA VAL A 251 -8.10 -15.97 7.65
C VAL A 251 -8.57 -16.92 8.76
N VAL A 252 -9.75 -16.69 9.34
CA VAL A 252 -10.34 -17.62 10.33
C VAL A 252 -10.51 -19.02 9.74
N GLY A 253 -10.93 -19.11 8.48
CA GLY A 253 -11.15 -20.38 7.78
C GLY A 253 -9.89 -21.22 7.59
N THR A 254 -8.69 -20.63 7.61
CA THR A 254 -7.42 -21.38 7.49
C THR A 254 -6.94 -21.95 8.81
N GLY A 255 -7.44 -21.46 9.95
CA GLY A 255 -6.98 -21.88 11.28
C GLY A 255 -5.68 -21.22 11.72
N GLU A 256 -5.06 -20.38 10.89
CA GLU A 256 -3.86 -19.62 11.23
C GLU A 256 -4.23 -18.22 11.72
N LYS A 257 -3.42 -17.63 12.61
CA LYS A 257 -3.64 -16.26 13.14
C LYS A 257 -5.05 -16.02 13.71
N LEU A 258 -5.66 -17.06 14.30
CA LEU A 258 -7.04 -17.01 14.79
C LEU A 258 -7.28 -15.86 15.76
N TYR A 259 -6.36 -15.65 16.70
CA TYR A 259 -6.44 -14.56 17.65
C TYR A 259 -6.53 -13.19 16.95
N ASP A 260 -5.59 -12.89 16.06
CA ASP A 260 -5.54 -11.62 15.33
C ASP A 260 -6.79 -11.43 14.48
N ALA A 261 -7.20 -12.48 13.76
CA ALA A 261 -8.35 -12.43 12.85
C ALA A 261 -9.67 -12.19 13.60
N PHE A 262 -9.90 -12.86 14.73
CA PHE A 262 -11.11 -12.65 15.54
C PHE A 262 -11.17 -11.25 16.16
N VAL A 263 -10.03 -10.72 16.62
CA VAL A 263 -9.97 -9.34 17.13
C VAL A 263 -10.30 -8.35 16.02
N MET A 264 -9.70 -8.51 14.84
CA MET A 264 -9.97 -7.62 13.70
C MET A 264 -11.42 -7.73 13.20
N LEU A 265 -12.02 -8.93 13.17
CA LEU A 265 -13.47 -9.10 12.91
C LEU A 265 -14.31 -8.35 13.95
N GLY A 266 -13.99 -8.49 15.23
CA GLY A 266 -14.64 -7.78 16.32
C GLY A 266 -14.66 -6.26 16.11
N ILE A 267 -13.49 -5.68 15.82
CA ILE A 267 -13.35 -4.25 15.57
C ILE A 267 -14.11 -3.82 14.32
N THR A 268 -13.97 -4.56 13.22
CA THR A 268 -14.60 -4.24 11.92
C THR A 268 -16.13 -4.32 12.00
N TYR A 269 -16.67 -5.35 12.67
CA TYR A 269 -18.10 -5.45 12.93
C TYR A 269 -18.62 -4.29 13.76
N ARG A 270 -17.87 -3.85 14.79
CA ARG A 270 -18.24 -2.68 15.61
C ARG A 270 -18.28 -1.40 14.76
N GLU A 271 -17.29 -1.19 13.90
CA GLU A 271 -17.25 -0.04 12.97
C GLU A 271 -18.40 -0.08 11.96
N ARG A 272 -18.82 -1.28 11.55
CA ARG A 272 -19.97 -1.49 10.67
C ARG A 272 -21.31 -1.27 11.35
N GLY A 273 -21.35 -1.27 12.69
CA GLY A 273 -22.56 -1.21 13.52
C GLY A 273 -23.17 -2.57 13.86
N LEU A 274 -22.49 -3.66 13.53
CA LEU A 274 -22.88 -5.04 13.82
C LEU A 274 -22.37 -5.47 15.20
N PHE A 275 -22.96 -4.90 16.24
CA PHE A 275 -22.42 -5.00 17.60
C PHE A 275 -22.49 -6.42 18.19
N HIS A 276 -23.47 -7.24 17.82
CA HIS A 276 -23.58 -8.60 18.34
C HIS A 276 -22.52 -9.52 17.75
N GLU A 277 -22.32 -9.46 16.43
CA GLU A 277 -21.29 -10.17 15.69
C GLU A 277 -19.88 -9.76 16.15
N SER A 278 -19.72 -8.48 16.47
CA SER A 278 -18.51 -7.96 17.10
C SER A 278 -18.22 -8.66 18.44
N LEU A 279 -19.19 -8.66 19.36
CA LEU A 279 -19.06 -9.32 20.66
C LEU A 279 -18.79 -10.82 20.54
N ASP A 280 -19.45 -11.51 19.61
CA ASP A 280 -19.26 -12.94 19.40
C ASP A 280 -17.84 -13.25 18.87
N SER A 281 -17.34 -12.46 17.92
CA SER A 281 -15.97 -12.60 17.41
C SER A 281 -14.92 -12.35 18.50
N LEU A 282 -15.10 -11.31 19.31
CA LEU A 282 -14.20 -11.01 20.42
C LEU A 282 -14.23 -12.11 21.49
N ARG A 283 -15.39 -12.70 21.79
CA ARG A 283 -15.48 -13.85 22.72
C ARG A 283 -14.76 -15.08 22.18
N GLN A 284 -14.81 -15.32 20.88
CA GLN A 284 -14.04 -16.39 20.25
C GLN A 284 -12.53 -16.16 20.47
N ALA A 285 -12.04 -14.93 20.28
CA ALA A 285 -10.64 -14.60 20.57
C ALA A 285 -10.23 -14.86 22.03
N VAL A 286 -11.08 -14.52 23.01
CA VAL A 286 -10.79 -14.74 24.45
C VAL A 286 -10.74 -16.23 24.79
N SER A 287 -11.55 -17.04 24.09
CA SER A 287 -11.67 -18.47 24.34
C SER A 287 -10.50 -19.31 23.80
N LEU A 288 -9.62 -18.72 22.97
CA LEU A 288 -8.45 -19.42 22.44
C LEU A 288 -7.46 -19.77 23.56
N GLU A 289 -7.00 -21.02 23.59
CA GLU A 289 -6.09 -21.53 24.63
C GLU A 289 -4.74 -20.80 24.63
N GLU A 290 -4.27 -20.41 23.44
CA GLU A 290 -3.02 -19.69 23.21
C GLU A 290 -3.05 -18.21 23.64
N ALA A 291 -4.23 -17.66 23.95
CA ALA A 291 -4.36 -16.28 24.37
C ALA A 291 -3.79 -16.08 25.79
N SER A 292 -2.69 -15.31 25.87
CA SER A 292 -2.07 -14.91 27.13
C SER A 292 -3.00 -14.01 27.96
N THR A 293 -2.69 -13.83 29.24
CA THR A 293 -3.45 -12.92 30.11
C THR A 293 -3.48 -11.50 29.55
N ASP A 294 -2.35 -10.99 29.06
CA ASP A 294 -2.26 -9.64 28.48
C ASP A 294 -3.08 -9.50 27.19
N MET A 295 -3.08 -10.55 26.36
CA MET A 295 -3.92 -10.62 25.16
C MET A 295 -5.41 -10.56 25.53
N LYS A 296 -5.84 -11.33 26.53
CA LYS A 296 -7.23 -11.33 27.01
C LYS A 296 -7.68 -9.97 27.51
N VAL A 297 -6.81 -9.21 28.18
CA VAL A 297 -7.09 -7.85 28.64
C VAL A 297 -7.32 -6.90 27.45
N GLY A 298 -6.52 -7.03 26.40
CA GLY A 298 -6.74 -6.30 25.14
C GLY A 298 -8.12 -6.57 24.53
N ILE A 299 -8.57 -7.82 24.57
CA ILE A 299 -9.90 -8.16 24.05
C ILE A 299 -11.03 -7.67 24.95
N LEU A 300 -10.88 -7.79 26.27
CA LEU A 300 -11.86 -7.23 27.21
C LEU A 300 -12.05 -5.73 26.99
N TYR A 301 -10.97 -5.01 26.66
CA TYR A 301 -11.06 -3.61 26.29
C TYR A 301 -11.88 -3.40 25.02
N GLU A 302 -11.66 -4.18 23.95
CA GLU A 302 -12.48 -4.08 22.73
C GLU A 302 -13.95 -4.46 22.96
N ILE A 303 -14.23 -5.42 23.85
CA ILE A 303 -15.60 -5.79 24.26
C ILE A 303 -16.26 -4.60 24.98
N ALA A 304 -15.56 -3.95 25.90
CA ALA A 304 -16.07 -2.77 26.61
C ALA A 304 -16.35 -1.61 25.64
N GLN A 305 -15.46 -1.38 24.67
CA GLN A 305 -15.67 -0.39 23.61
C GLN A 305 -16.89 -0.73 22.73
N THR A 306 -17.13 -2.02 22.49
CA THR A 306 -18.30 -2.49 21.73
C THR A 306 -19.60 -2.24 22.49
N TYR A 307 -19.65 -2.55 23.78
CA TYR A 307 -20.82 -2.21 24.61
C TYR A 307 -21.06 -0.70 24.69
N LYS A 308 -19.99 0.10 24.77
CA LYS A 308 -20.09 1.56 24.73
C LYS A 308 -20.68 2.05 23.41
N ALA A 309 -20.23 1.51 22.28
CA ALA A 309 -20.76 1.85 20.95
C ALA A 309 -22.23 1.41 20.78
N LEU A 310 -22.63 0.30 21.40
CA LEU A 310 -24.02 -0.17 21.48
C LEU A 310 -24.90 0.70 22.39
N GLY A 311 -24.32 1.57 23.23
CA GLY A 311 -25.03 2.37 24.23
C GLY A 311 -25.27 1.66 25.57
N ASP A 312 -24.75 0.45 25.74
CA ASP A 312 -24.82 -0.30 27.00
C ASP A 312 -23.65 0.09 27.93
N ASN A 313 -23.77 1.30 28.48
CA ASN A 313 -22.77 1.87 29.38
C ASN A 313 -22.60 1.04 30.66
N SER A 314 -23.61 0.27 31.06
CA SER A 314 -23.59 -0.54 32.28
C SER A 314 -22.60 -1.70 32.16
N ASN A 315 -22.68 -2.47 31.07
CA ASN A 315 -21.77 -3.56 30.78
C ASN A 315 -20.37 -3.05 30.43
N ALA A 316 -20.26 -1.96 29.66
CA ALA A 316 -18.97 -1.33 29.37
C ALA A 316 -18.22 -0.93 30.66
N LEU A 317 -18.91 -0.25 31.58
CA LEU A 317 -18.33 0.18 32.87
C LEU A 317 -17.92 -1.02 33.75
N SER A 318 -18.71 -2.09 33.75
CA SER A 318 -18.37 -3.32 34.49
C SER A 318 -17.04 -3.91 34.01
N ILE A 319 -16.87 -4.03 32.69
CA ILE A 319 -15.66 -4.63 32.11
C ILE A 319 -14.45 -3.71 32.26
N PHE A 320 -14.60 -2.38 32.10
CA PHE A 320 -13.49 -1.48 32.36
C PHE A 320 -12.99 -1.55 33.81
N ARG A 321 -13.88 -1.70 34.79
CA ARG A 321 -13.50 -1.91 36.19
C ARG A 321 -12.80 -3.24 36.43
N GLU A 322 -13.20 -4.29 35.72
CA GLU A 322 -12.51 -5.58 35.74
C GLU A 322 -11.06 -5.43 35.24
N ILE A 323 -10.88 -4.76 34.09
CA ILE A 323 -9.54 -4.48 33.55
C ILE A 323 -8.71 -3.67 34.55
N GLN A 324 -9.25 -2.59 35.13
CA GLN A 324 -8.52 -1.71 36.05
C GLN A 324 -8.06 -2.44 37.32
N LYS A 325 -8.83 -3.43 37.79
CA LYS A 325 -8.51 -4.17 39.01
C LYS A 325 -7.14 -4.86 38.91
N ASP A 326 -6.86 -5.47 37.77
CA ASP A 326 -5.66 -6.27 37.53
C ASP A 326 -4.60 -5.51 36.70
N HIS A 327 -5.03 -4.53 35.90
CA HIS A 327 -4.18 -3.73 34.99
C HIS A 327 -4.52 -2.23 35.08
N LYS A 328 -4.04 -1.57 36.15
CA LYS A 328 -4.39 -0.18 36.49
C LYS A 328 -4.02 0.86 35.42
N ASP A 329 -2.93 0.63 34.69
CA ASP A 329 -2.38 1.57 33.70
C ASP A 329 -2.70 1.15 32.25
N PHE A 330 -3.70 0.28 32.04
CA PHE A 330 -4.03 -0.21 30.70
C PHE A 330 -4.77 0.84 29.87
N LYS A 331 -4.11 1.34 28.81
CA LYS A 331 -4.65 2.33 27.86
C LYS A 331 -5.29 3.54 28.58
N ASP A 332 -6.53 3.87 28.22
CA ASP A 332 -7.34 4.97 28.76
C ASP A 332 -8.49 4.47 29.66
N VAL A 333 -8.38 3.25 30.21
CA VAL A 333 -9.45 2.60 30.99
C VAL A 333 -9.92 3.46 32.16
N GLU A 334 -9.02 4.10 32.89
CA GLU A 334 -9.40 4.99 34.00
C GLU A 334 -10.25 6.18 33.53
N LEU A 335 -9.89 6.80 32.40
CA LEU A 335 -10.64 7.90 31.81
C LEU A 335 -12.02 7.44 31.34
N GLU A 336 -12.11 6.25 30.74
CA GLU A 336 -13.38 5.67 30.30
C GLU A 336 -14.31 5.35 31.49
N ILE A 337 -13.78 4.84 32.61
CA ILE A 337 -14.56 4.64 33.85
C ILE A 337 -15.13 5.98 34.35
N VAL A 338 -14.31 7.04 34.41
CA VAL A 338 -14.76 8.35 34.88
C VAL A 338 -15.85 8.92 33.97
N ARG A 339 -15.70 8.81 32.65
CA ARG A 339 -16.70 9.27 31.67
C ARG A 339 -18.03 8.55 31.84
N LEU A 340 -18.00 7.22 31.95
CA LEU A 340 -19.21 6.39 32.03
C LEU A 340 -19.88 6.47 33.42
N ALA A 341 -19.12 6.66 34.49
CA ALA A 341 -19.66 6.80 35.84
C ALA A 341 -20.18 8.22 36.15
N GLY A 342 -19.66 9.24 35.46
CA GLY A 342 -20.01 10.65 35.67
C GLY A 342 -21.15 11.17 34.79
N GLY A 343 -21.55 10.44 33.75
CA GLY A 343 -22.67 10.79 32.87
C GLY A 343 -23.96 10.11 33.30
N GLY A 344 -24.70 10.72 34.24
CA GLY A 344 -26.04 10.32 34.69
C GLY A 344 -27.00 11.50 34.70
#